data_AF-A0A0R2CQC6-F1
#
_entry.id   AF-A0A0R2CQC6-F1
#
_cell.length_a   1.000
_cell.length_b   1.000
_cell.length_c   1.000
_cell.angle_alpha   90.00
_cell.angle_beta   90.00
_cell.angle_gamma   90.00
#
_symmetry.space_group_name_H-M   'P 1'
#
loop_
_entity.id
_entity.type
_entity.pdbx_description
1 polymer ?
#
loop_
_entity_poly.entity_id
_entity_poly.type
_entity_poly.pdbx_seq_one_letter_code
_entity_poly.pdbx_strand_id
1 'polypeptide(L)'
;MSEEVATILERTKQFLTDNGYKYKKEYMRPLLTPANIYIFKFGREKLDNRLIIRYDHKWTGRQRIKEIDLRLHKQRHPRVFATETDLLGYLEDHLLSHEAKVHDNETS
;
A
#
# COMPACT_ATOMS: atom_id res chain seq x y z
N MET A 1 -21.93 18.89 -2.92
CA MET A 1 -21.56 18.29 -4.22
C MET A 1 -20.11 17.85 -4.11
N SER A 2 -19.86 16.71 -3.46
CA SER A 2 -18.53 16.15 -3.24
C SER A 2 -18.17 15.27 -4.44
N GLU A 3 -17.68 15.92 -5.50
CA GLU A 3 -17.27 15.28 -6.75
C GLU A 3 -16.04 14.38 -6.53
N GLU A 4 -16.19 13.12 -6.95
CA GLU A 4 -15.18 12.07 -7.17
C GLU A 4 -13.73 12.38 -6.74
N VAL A 5 -13.43 12.14 -5.47
CA VAL A 5 -12.07 11.71 -5.12
C VAL A 5 -11.97 10.26 -5.59
N ALA A 6 -11.40 10.01 -6.76
CA ALA A 6 -10.97 8.65 -7.12
C ALA A 6 -10.11 8.12 -5.97
N THR A 7 -10.66 7.17 -5.20
CA THR A 7 -10.05 6.74 -3.95
C THR A 7 -8.82 5.92 -4.30
N ILE A 8 -7.62 6.51 -4.19
CA ILE A 8 -6.35 5.79 -4.40
C ILE A 8 -6.40 4.46 -3.66
N LEU A 9 -6.10 3.37 -4.38
CA LEU A 9 -6.03 2.00 -3.88
C LEU A 9 -7.34 1.46 -3.28
N GLU A 10 -8.50 1.77 -3.87
CA GLU A 10 -9.80 1.29 -3.40
C GLU A 10 -9.92 -0.25 -3.38
N ARG A 11 -9.51 -0.93 -4.45
CA ARG A 11 -9.58 -2.39 -4.54
C ARG A 11 -8.60 -3.06 -3.59
N THR A 12 -7.40 -2.50 -3.45
CA THR A 12 -6.44 -2.98 -2.45
C THR A 12 -6.98 -2.84 -1.02
N LYS A 13 -7.65 -1.73 -0.69
CA LYS A 13 -8.27 -1.57 0.64
C LYS A 13 -9.36 -2.61 0.88
N GLN A 14 -10.22 -2.85 -0.11
CA GLN A 14 -11.26 -3.86 -0.02
C GLN A 14 -10.66 -5.25 0.20
N PHE A 15 -9.69 -5.65 -0.61
CA PHE A 15 -8.96 -6.93 -0.46
C PHE A 15 -8.38 -7.09 0.95
N LEU A 16 -7.73 -6.05 1.48
CA LEU A 16 -7.16 -6.08 2.83
C LEU A 16 -8.24 -6.27 3.89
N THR A 17 -9.35 -5.51 3.81
CA THR A 17 -10.47 -5.66 4.74
C THR A 17 -11.10 -7.04 4.68
N ASP A 18 -11.35 -7.57 3.48
CA ASP A 18 -11.95 -8.90 3.26
C ASP A 18 -11.08 -10.01 3.84
N ASN A 19 -9.76 -9.82 3.83
CA ASN A 19 -8.82 -10.75 4.40
C ASN A 19 -8.50 -10.49 5.88
N GLY A 20 -9.18 -9.55 6.55
CA GLY A 20 -9.01 -9.29 7.99
C GLY A 20 -7.80 -8.42 8.36
N TYR A 21 -7.22 -7.71 7.39
CA TYR A 21 -6.19 -6.70 7.64
C TYR A 21 -6.82 -5.37 8.07
N LYS A 22 -6.21 -4.74 9.05
CA LYS A 22 -6.46 -3.35 9.42
C LYS A 22 -5.50 -2.47 8.66
N TYR A 23 -5.89 -1.22 8.46
CA TYR A 23 -5.02 -0.24 7.82
C TYR A 23 -5.19 1.16 8.37
N LYS A 24 -4.16 1.99 8.17
CA LYS A 24 -4.16 3.41 8.54
C LYS A 24 -3.48 4.24 7.47
N LYS A 25 -4.13 5.35 7.11
CA LYS A 25 -3.62 6.42 6.26
C LYS A 25 -2.70 7.33 7.09
N GLU A 26 -1.46 7.50 6.64
CA GLU A 26 -0.54 8.53 7.13
C GLU A 26 -0.12 9.41 5.94
N TYR A 27 -0.49 10.68 6.00
CA TYR A 27 -0.06 11.66 5.00
C TYR A 27 1.29 12.25 5.40
N MET A 28 2.23 12.26 4.49
CA MET A 28 3.54 12.88 4.70
C MET A 28 3.76 13.90 3.58
N ARG A 29 3.98 15.17 3.94
CA ARG A 29 4.53 16.15 3.00
C ARG A 29 6.05 16.06 3.06
N PRO A 30 6.72 15.52 2.05
CA PRO A 30 8.17 15.54 2.03
C PRO A 30 8.62 16.99 1.89
N LEU A 31 9.54 17.43 2.75
CA LEU A 31 10.09 18.79 2.67
C LEU A 31 10.96 19.01 1.42
N LEU A 32 11.47 17.93 0.82
CA LEU A 32 12.53 17.97 -0.20
C LEU A 32 12.19 17.29 -1.52
N THR A 33 11.03 16.61 -1.66
CA THR A 33 10.67 15.97 -2.94
C THR A 33 9.41 16.58 -3.53
N PRO A 34 9.41 16.90 -4.84
CA PRO A 34 8.25 17.51 -5.51
C PRO A 34 7.07 16.53 -5.67
N ALA A 35 7.32 15.23 -5.50
CA ALA A 35 6.28 14.21 -5.56
C ALA A 35 5.41 14.21 -4.30
N ASN A 36 4.09 14.11 -4.48
CA ASN A 36 3.17 13.88 -3.37
C ASN A 36 3.27 12.42 -2.94
N ILE A 37 3.43 12.19 -1.64
CA ILE A 37 3.58 10.86 -1.06
C ILE A 37 2.43 10.58 -0.12
N TYR A 38 1.84 9.40 -0.29
CA TYR A 38 0.89 8.83 0.64
C TYR A 38 1.48 7.56 1.24
N ILE A 39 1.47 7.43 2.57
CA ILE A 39 1.90 6.22 3.27
C ILE A 39 0.67 5.53 3.84
N PHE A 40 0.56 4.24 3.59
CA PHE A 40 -0.49 3.40 4.09
C PHE A 40 0.13 2.25 4.86
N LYS A 41 -0.13 2.20 6.16
CA LYS A 41 0.31 1.11 7.02
C LYS A 41 -0.80 0.07 7.12
N PHE A 42 -0.47 -1.21 7.08
CA PHE A 42 -1.44 -2.29 7.19
C PHE A 42 -0.89 -3.53 7.90
N GLY A 43 -1.80 -4.37 8.40
CA GLY A 43 -1.49 -5.62 9.10
C GLY A 43 -2.68 -6.14 9.91
N ARG A 44 -2.64 -7.40 10.37
CA ARG A 44 -3.73 -8.01 11.15
C ARG A 44 -3.74 -7.55 12.61
N GLU A 45 -2.62 -7.77 13.30
CA GLU A 45 -2.43 -7.38 14.70
C GLU A 45 -1.65 -6.06 14.82
N LYS A 46 -0.49 -5.99 14.15
CA LYS A 46 0.39 -4.82 14.08
C LYS A 46 0.45 -4.26 12.67
N LEU A 47 0.50 -2.95 12.52
CA LEU A 47 0.51 -2.26 11.22
C LEU A 47 1.94 -2.10 10.66
N ASP A 48 2.64 -3.22 10.52
CA ASP A 48 4.08 -3.24 10.24
C ASP A 48 4.40 -3.25 8.73
N ASN A 49 3.41 -3.56 7.90
CA ASN A 49 3.51 -3.48 6.46
C ASN A 49 3.18 -2.08 5.96
N ARG A 50 3.81 -1.65 4.86
CA ARG A 50 3.66 -0.30 4.30
C ARG A 50 3.48 -0.34 2.79
N LEU A 51 2.57 0.50 2.29
CA LEU A 51 2.52 0.95 0.91
C LEU A 51 2.91 2.43 0.88
N ILE A 52 3.87 2.79 0.04
CA ILE A 52 4.30 4.16 -0.21
C ILE A 52 3.88 4.51 -1.63
N ILE A 53 2.87 5.36 -1.77
CA ILE A 53 2.27 5.73 -3.05
C ILE A 53 2.79 7.10 -3.44
N ARG A 54 3.50 7.16 -4.57
CA ARG A 54 3.89 8.40 -5.22
C ARG A 54 2.84 8.76 -6.26
N TYR A 55 2.34 9.98 -6.22
CA TYR A 55 1.32 10.43 -7.15
C TYR A 55 1.50 11.90 -7.54
N ASP A 56 0.98 12.22 -8.72
CA ASP A 56 0.89 13.58 -9.23
C ASP A 56 -0.57 14.04 -9.20
N HIS A 57 -0.79 15.34 -9.02
CA HIS A 57 -2.09 15.95 -9.25
C HIS A 57 -2.21 16.35 -10.73
N LYS A 58 -3.26 15.89 -11.40
CA LYS A 58 -3.65 16.47 -12.69
C LYS A 58 -4.31 17.83 -12.45
N TRP A 59 -4.26 18.69 -13.45
CA TRP A 59 -4.94 19.99 -13.44
C TRP A 59 -6.46 19.87 -13.18
N THR A 60 -7.05 18.71 -13.52
CA THR A 60 -8.45 18.36 -13.21
C THR A 60 -8.70 17.90 -11.76
N GLY A 61 -7.72 18.04 -10.86
CA GLY A 61 -7.80 17.58 -9.46
C GLY A 61 -7.61 16.06 -9.25
N ARG A 62 -7.71 15.27 -10.32
CA ARG A 62 -7.53 13.80 -10.28
C ARG A 62 -6.10 13.42 -9.92
N GLN A 63 -5.94 12.47 -9.02
CA GLN A 63 -4.64 11.92 -8.67
C GLN A 63 -4.22 10.85 -9.68
N ARG A 64 -2.97 10.90 -10.13
CA ARG A 64 -2.36 9.88 -10.98
C ARG A 64 -1.26 9.17 -10.19
N ILE A 65 -1.47 7.88 -9.90
CA ILE A 65 -0.42 7.04 -9.32
C ILE A 65 0.74 6.98 -10.32
N LYS A 66 1.95 7.18 -9.79
CA LYS A 66 3.21 7.07 -10.52
C LYS A 66 3.94 5.80 -10.14
N GLU A 67 3.89 5.48 -8.85
CA GLU A 67 4.60 4.35 -8.28
C GLU A 67 3.95 3.94 -6.95
N ILE A 68 3.96 2.64 -6.68
CA ILE A 68 3.57 2.06 -5.40
C ILE A 68 4.71 1.17 -4.90
N ASP A 69 5.36 1.57 -3.81
CA ASP A 69 6.40 0.79 -3.14
C ASP A 69 5.75 0.00 -1.98
N LEU A 70 5.71 -1.32 -2.11
CA LEU A 70 5.28 -2.27 -1.10
C LEU A 70 6.47 -2.73 -0.26
N ARG A 71 6.31 -2.57 1.06
CA ARG A 71 7.26 -3.03 2.07
C ARG A 71 6.54 -3.92 3.06
N LEU A 72 6.71 -5.22 2.91
CA LEU A 72 6.22 -6.18 3.90
C LEU A 72 7.20 -6.28 5.09
N HIS A 73 6.67 -6.55 6.27
CA HIS A 73 7.48 -6.79 7.46
C HIS A 73 8.47 -7.94 7.19
N LYS A 74 9.73 -7.76 7.62
CA LYS A 74 10.86 -8.68 7.39
C LYS A 74 11.17 -9.00 5.93
N GLN A 75 10.56 -8.31 4.97
CA GLN A 75 10.91 -8.44 3.57
C GLN A 75 12.25 -7.76 3.29
N ARG A 76 13.18 -8.51 2.69
CA ARG A 76 14.55 -8.02 2.42
C ARG A 76 14.60 -6.95 1.32
N HIS A 77 13.78 -7.11 0.28
CA HIS A 77 13.73 -6.19 -0.86
C HIS A 77 12.30 -5.71 -1.10
N PRO A 78 12.06 -4.38 -1.08
CA PRO A 78 10.77 -3.82 -1.44
C PRO A 78 10.34 -4.22 -2.85
N ARG A 79 9.03 -4.24 -3.09
CA ARG A 79 8.44 -4.47 -4.42
C ARG A 79 7.82 -3.19 -4.92
N VAL A 80 8.10 -2.83 -6.16
CA VAL A 80 7.65 -1.59 -6.76
C VAL A 80 6.70 -1.90 -7.90
N PHE A 81 5.55 -1.24 -7.91
CA PHE A 81 4.48 -1.44 -8.89
C PHE A 81 4.09 -0.11 -9.55
N ALA A 82 3.71 -0.17 -10.82
CA ALA A 82 3.23 1.00 -11.55
C ALA A 82 1.71 1.23 -11.37
N THR A 83 0.95 0.15 -11.15
CA THR A 83 -0.52 0.20 -11.05
C THR A 83 -1.04 -0.54 -9.82
N GLU A 84 -2.27 -0.20 -9.41
CA GLU A 84 -2.97 -0.93 -8.34
C GLU A 84 -3.23 -2.40 -8.74
N THR A 85 -3.48 -2.67 -10.02
CA THR A 85 -3.77 -4.02 -10.51
C THR A 85 -2.56 -4.94 -10.30
N ASP A 86 -1.35 -4.46 -10.64
CA ASP A 86 -0.12 -5.25 -10.46
C ASP A 86 0.18 -5.50 -8.97
N LEU A 87 -0.05 -4.48 -8.14
CA LEU A 87 0.06 -4.62 -6.69
C LEU A 87 -0.92 -5.67 -6.17
N LEU A 88 -2.18 -5.60 -6.59
CA LEU A 88 -3.24 -6.47 -6.09
C LEU A 88 -2.96 -7.93 -6.44
N GLY A 89 -2.57 -8.23 -7.69
CA GLY A 89 -2.19 -9.58 -8.08
C GLY A 89 -1.03 -10.12 -7.25
N TYR A 90 -0.01 -9.30 -6.98
CA TYR A 90 1.08 -9.71 -6.10
C TYR A 90 0.61 -10.01 -4.66
N LEU A 91 -0.29 -9.19 -4.10
CA LEU A 91 -0.80 -9.40 -2.75
C LEU A 91 -1.65 -10.68 -2.67
N GLU A 92 -2.49 -10.94 -3.66
CA GLU A 92 -3.29 -12.16 -3.76
C GLU A 92 -2.40 -13.41 -3.79
N ASP A 93 -1.32 -13.40 -4.57
CA ASP A 93 -0.43 -14.55 -4.74
C ASP A 93 0.53 -14.76 -3.55
N HIS A 94 0.97 -13.68 -2.89
CA HIS A 94 2.14 -13.74 -2.01
C HIS A 94 1.91 -13.31 -0.56
N LEU A 95 0.86 -12.54 -0.24
CA LEU A 95 0.75 -11.93 1.09
C LEU A 95 0.63 -12.98 2.20
N LEU A 96 -0.31 -13.93 2.06
CA LEU A 96 -0.54 -14.96 3.07
C LEU A 96 0.65 -15.90 3.23
N SER A 97 1.27 -16.32 2.12
CA SER A 97 2.44 -17.19 2.16
C SER A 97 3.67 -16.52 2.76
N HIS A 98 3.83 -15.21 2.57
CA HIS A 98 4.87 -14.41 3.23
C HIS A 98 4.65 -14.33 4.73
N GLU A 99 3.42 -14.06 5.19
CA GLU A 99 3.10 -13.99 6.62
C GLU A 99 3.34 -15.31 7.34
N ALA A 100 2.94 -16.44 6.75
CA ALA A 100 3.21 -17.76 7.32
C ALA A 100 4.71 -18.00 7.53
N LYS A 101 5.54 -17.68 6.52
CA LYS A 101 7.00 -17.81 6.62
C LYS A 101 7.59 -16.91 7.69
N VAL A 102 7.07 -15.68 7.86
CA VAL A 102 7.56 -14.77 8.90
C VAL A 102 7.20 -15.31 10.28
N HIS A 103 5.96 -15.78 10.47
CA HIS A 103 5.50 -16.37 11.72
C HIS A 103 6.33 -17.60 12.12
N ASP A 104 6.56 -18.54 11.19
CA ASP A 104 7.35 -19.75 11.45
C ASP A 104 8.77 -19.43 11.93
N ASN A 105 9.40 -18.40 11.34
CA ASN A 105 10.73 -17.93 11.72
C ASN A 105 10.76 -17.22 13.08
N GLU A 106 9.63 -16.72 13.58
CA GLU A 106 9.53 -16.08 14.90
C GLU A 106 9.24 -17.08 16.03
N THR A 107 8.64 -18.23 15.70
CA THR A 107 8.35 -19.32 16.64
C THR A 107 9.42 -20.42 16.70
N SER A 108 10.41 -20.38 15.81
CA SER A 108 11.56 -21.32 15.78
C SER A 108 12.73 -20.79 16.61
#